data_AF-A0A9P5DV02-F1
#
_entry.id   AF-A0A9P5DV02-F1
#
_cell.length_a   1.000
_cell.length_b   1.000
_cell.length_c   1.000
_cell.angle_alpha   90.00
_cell.angle_beta   90.00
_cell.angle_gamma   90.00
#
_symmetry.space_group_name_H-M   'P 1'
#
loop_
_entity.id
_entity.type
_entity.pdbx_description
1 polymer ?
#
loop_
_entity_poly.entity_id
_entity_poly.type
_entity_poly.pdbx_seq_one_letter_code
_entity_poly.pdbx_strand_id
1 'polypeptide(L)'
;MIFFALRVGTQIRSGPIWGVDDTLTALSVVFLIPFYTVLQVMISEGLGLDMWNVSDGQIVLIFKLFIVVEVLYLTALVLVKAAILCFFLRIFPDYKFRLMVKCTMVFNVLIGVGFFIFVFFQTIPFSLFWEGWQKKKGDLIKAGITHFALPHAGLNLLLDVWMLILPLTQLWHLGLKLSKKLGVISMFSVGILYAITMHLGIGS
;
A
#
# COMPACT_ATOMS: atom_id res chain seq x y z
N MET A 1 3.24 -2.80 12.80
CA MET A 1 4.40 -3.35 13.55
C MET A 1 3.98 -4.22 14.74
N ILE A 2 3.01 -3.81 15.56
CA ILE A 2 2.54 -4.58 16.74
C ILE A 2 2.12 -6.02 16.38
N PHE A 3 1.35 -6.21 15.30
CA PHE A 3 0.97 -7.56 14.83
C PHE A 3 2.15 -8.45 14.44
N PHE A 4 3.20 -7.88 13.84
CA PHE A 4 4.41 -8.63 13.47
C PHE A 4 5.20 -9.01 14.73
N ALA A 5 5.35 -8.08 15.68
CA ALA A 5 6.01 -8.34 16.96
C ALA A 5 5.28 -9.42 17.78
N LEU A 6 3.95 -9.37 17.86
CA LEU A 6 3.13 -10.40 18.50
C LEU A 6 3.30 -11.75 17.80
N ARG A 7 3.33 -11.78 16.46
CA ARG A 7 3.46 -13.01 15.68
C ARG A 7 4.85 -13.63 15.81
N VAL A 8 5.93 -12.84 15.76
CA VAL A 8 7.30 -13.30 16.04
C VAL A 8 7.41 -13.81 17.48
N GLY A 9 6.82 -13.11 18.46
CA GLY A 9 6.75 -13.58 19.84
C GLY A 9 6.02 -14.91 20.00
N THR A 10 4.92 -15.14 19.26
CA THR A 10 4.22 -16.43 19.27
C THR A 10 5.01 -17.55 18.58
N GLN A 11 5.77 -17.27 17.52
CA GLN A 11 6.59 -18.26 16.83
C GLN A 11 7.81 -18.72 17.65
N ILE A 12 8.42 -17.80 18.41
CA ILE A 12 9.50 -18.15 19.37
C ILE A 12 8.98 -19.11 20.45
N ARG A 13 7.69 -19.03 20.79
CA ARG A 13 7.08 -19.82 21.87
C ARG A 13 6.47 -21.15 21.40
N SER A 14 6.05 -21.27 20.13
CA SER A 14 5.27 -22.42 19.62
C SER A 14 6.02 -23.35 18.66
N GLY A 15 7.30 -23.08 18.34
CA GLY A 15 8.11 -23.88 17.41
C GLY A 15 7.97 -23.42 15.94
N PRO A 16 9.06 -23.39 15.15
CA PRO A 16 9.08 -22.70 13.86
C PRO A 16 8.52 -23.58 12.74
N ILE A 17 7.39 -23.19 12.15
CA ILE A 17 7.07 -23.58 10.78
C ILE A 17 7.11 -22.32 9.93
N TRP A 18 8.33 -21.80 9.73
CA TRP A 18 8.61 -20.61 8.92
C TRP A 18 8.04 -20.79 7.52
N GLY A 19 7.05 -19.96 7.18
CA GLY A 19 6.48 -19.92 5.85
C GLY A 19 7.12 -18.82 5.01
N VAL A 20 7.01 -18.96 3.69
CA VAL A 20 7.37 -17.89 2.74
C VAL A 20 6.59 -16.60 3.07
N ASP A 21 5.38 -16.71 3.60
CA ASP A 21 4.57 -15.57 4.07
C ASP A 21 5.23 -14.77 5.20
N ASP A 22 5.94 -15.43 6.12
CA ASP A 22 6.63 -14.77 7.22
C ASP A 22 7.84 -13.97 6.71
N THR A 23 8.57 -14.50 5.71
CA THR A 23 9.71 -13.80 5.09
C THR A 23 9.28 -12.57 4.30
N LEU A 24 8.18 -12.66 3.54
CA LEU A 24 7.62 -11.53 2.80
C LEU A 24 7.09 -10.43 3.74
N THR A 25 6.49 -10.84 4.86
CA THR A 25 6.04 -9.90 5.89
C THR A 25 7.23 -9.19 6.55
N ALA A 26 8.28 -9.93 6.92
CA ALA A 26 9.49 -9.33 7.49
C ALA A 26 10.13 -8.33 6.51
N LEU A 27 10.23 -8.70 5.23
CA LEU A 27 10.74 -7.83 4.19
C LEU A 27 9.90 -6.55 4.06
N SER A 28 8.57 -6.65 4.10
CA SER A 28 7.71 -5.46 4.07
C SER A 28 7.97 -4.49 5.23
N VAL A 29 8.27 -5.01 6.43
CA VAL A 29 8.59 -4.18 7.60
C VAL A 29 9.91 -3.44 7.39
N VAL A 30 10.90 -4.09 6.77
CA VAL A 30 12.19 -3.45 6.42
C VAL A 30 12.00 -2.26 5.49
N PHE A 31 11.03 -2.29 4.57
CA PHE A 31 10.71 -1.15 3.70
C PHE A 31 9.84 -0.08 4.38
N LEU A 32 9.03 -0.44 5.37
CA LEU A 32 8.19 0.52 6.11
C LEU A 32 8.98 1.39 7.10
N ILE A 33 10.08 0.89 7.65
CA ILE A 33 10.96 1.66 8.55
C ILE A 33 11.52 2.91 7.84
N PRO A 34 12.24 2.79 6.71
CA PRO A 34 12.78 3.96 6.00
C PRO A 34 11.66 4.86 5.48
N PHE A 35 10.53 4.31 5.01
CA PHE A 35 9.35 5.08 4.64
C PHE A 35 8.93 6.06 5.75
N TYR A 36 8.79 5.57 6.98
CA TYR A 36 8.39 6.41 8.10
C TYR A 36 9.45 7.47 8.43
N THR A 37 10.74 7.11 8.43
CA THR A 37 11.81 8.06 8.72
C THR A 37 11.89 9.18 7.67
N VAL A 38 11.77 8.86 6.39
CA VAL A 38 11.79 9.86 5.31
C VAL A 38 10.57 10.76 5.39
N LEU A 39 9.39 10.21 5.71
CA LEU A 39 8.18 10.99 5.91
C LEU A 39 8.33 12.01 7.06
N GLN A 40 8.97 11.62 8.18
CA GLN A 40 9.26 12.54 9.27
C GLN A 40 10.19 13.69 8.83
N VAL A 41 11.21 13.39 8.01
CA VAL A 41 12.08 14.41 7.43
C VAL A 41 11.28 15.37 6.54
N MET A 42 10.40 14.86 5.68
CA MET A 42 9.55 15.70 4.83
C MET A 42 8.65 16.63 5.67
N ILE A 43 8.05 16.12 6.75
CA ILE A 43 7.24 16.94 7.68
C ILE A 43 8.09 18.04 8.31
N SER A 44 9.31 17.72 8.76
CA SER A 44 10.23 18.73 9.31
C SER A 44 10.67 19.79 8.30
N GLU A 45 10.70 19.45 7.01
CA GLU A 45 10.99 20.38 5.91
C GLU A 45 9.77 21.21 5.47
N GLY A 46 8.62 21.04 6.13
CA GLY A 46 7.41 21.84 5.87
C GLY A 46 6.36 21.14 4.99
N LEU A 47 6.42 19.81 4.82
CA LEU A 47 5.34 19.07 4.18
C LEU A 47 4.00 19.32 4.93
N GLY A 48 3.04 19.92 4.23
CA GLY A 48 1.73 20.28 4.78
C GLY A 48 1.54 21.76 5.11
N LEU A 49 2.59 22.58 5.01
CA LEU A 49 2.49 24.04 5.06
C LEU A 49 2.16 24.62 3.68
N ASP A 50 1.56 25.81 3.65
CA ASP A 50 1.32 26.52 2.39
C ASP A 50 2.65 26.75 1.65
N MET A 51 2.65 26.54 0.33
CA MET A 51 3.85 26.68 -0.51
C MET A 51 4.50 28.07 -0.42
N TRP A 52 3.75 29.09 0.02
CA TRP A 52 4.25 30.45 0.24
C TRP A 52 5.11 30.60 1.50
N ASN A 53 5.03 29.66 2.43
CA ASN A 53 5.70 29.71 3.73
C ASN A 53 6.93 28.78 3.79
N VAL A 54 7.31 28.18 2.66
CA VAL A 54 8.37 27.19 2.52
C VAL A 54 9.35 27.68 1.45
N SER A 55 10.65 27.52 1.67
CA SER A 55 11.65 27.99 0.71
C SER A 55 11.67 27.12 -0.57
N ASP A 56 12.02 27.72 -1.70
CA ASP A 56 12.12 27.03 -2.99
C ASP A 56 12.98 25.75 -2.94
N GLY A 57 14.08 25.79 -2.19
CA GLY A 57 14.97 24.64 -1.99
C GLY A 57 14.31 23.50 -1.23
N GLN A 58 13.50 23.82 -0.21
CA GLN A 58 12.74 22.84 0.56
C GLN A 58 11.63 22.21 -0.28
N ILE A 59 10.96 22.99 -1.13
CA ILE A 59 9.93 22.47 -2.05
C ILE A 59 10.55 21.42 -2.99
N VAL A 60 11.70 21.72 -3.60
CA VAL A 60 12.42 20.77 -4.47
C VAL A 60 12.85 19.51 -3.70
N LEU A 61 13.35 19.67 -2.47
CA LEU A 61 13.72 18.54 -1.61
C LEU A 61 12.51 17.65 -1.28
N ILE A 62 11.38 18.26 -0.91
CA ILE A 62 10.13 17.55 -0.62
C ILE A 62 9.68 16.75 -1.84
N PHE A 63 9.67 17.32 -3.05
CA PHE A 63 9.30 16.55 -4.26
C PHE A 63 10.27 15.39 -4.56
N LYS A 64 11.57 15.55 -4.31
CA LYS A 64 12.52 14.44 -4.47
C LYS A 64 12.27 13.32 -3.46
N LEU A 65 12.05 13.68 -2.19
CA LEU A 65 11.74 12.71 -1.13
C LEU A 65 10.38 12.05 -1.34
N PHE A 66 9.43 12.75 -1.96
CA PHE A 66 8.11 12.20 -2.28
C PHE A 66 8.21 10.95 -3.16
N ILE A 67 9.03 10.98 -4.22
CA ILE A 67 9.27 9.81 -5.08
C ILE A 67 9.82 8.63 -4.27
N VAL A 68 10.76 8.89 -3.35
CA VAL A 68 11.36 7.85 -2.51
C VAL A 68 10.31 7.22 -1.60
N VAL A 69 9.51 8.05 -0.93
CA VAL A 69 8.41 7.61 -0.06
C VAL A 69 7.38 6.80 -0.84
N GLU A 70 7.00 7.25 -2.03
CA GLU A 70 6.02 6.59 -2.90
C GLU A 70 6.48 5.18 -3.31
N VAL A 71 7.75 5.06 -3.72
CA VAL A 71 8.36 3.78 -4.09
C VAL A 71 8.47 2.83 -2.89
N LEU A 72 8.96 3.31 -1.74
CA LEU A 72 9.08 2.50 -0.53
C LEU A 72 7.71 1.98 -0.06
N TYR A 73 6.71 2.87 -0.06
CA TYR A 73 5.34 2.55 0.34
C TYR A 73 4.72 1.48 -0.56
N LEU A 74 4.77 1.67 -1.87
CA LEU A 74 4.14 0.74 -2.80
C LEU A 74 4.87 -0.60 -2.88
N THR A 75 6.19 -0.61 -2.73
CA THR A 75 6.96 -1.84 -2.57
C THR A 75 6.49 -2.62 -1.33
N ALA A 76 6.36 -1.94 -0.19
CA ALA A 76 5.85 -2.55 1.02
C ALA A 76 4.43 -3.09 0.85
N LEU A 77 3.53 -2.33 0.20
CA LEU A 77 2.16 -2.78 -0.09
C LEU A 77 2.12 -4.07 -0.93
N VAL A 78 2.88 -4.12 -2.04
CA VAL A 78 2.95 -5.31 -2.90
C VAL A 78 3.44 -6.52 -2.11
N LEU A 79 4.45 -6.36 -1.26
CA LEU A 79 4.99 -7.42 -0.41
C LEU A 79 3.99 -7.91 0.64
N VAL A 80 3.28 -7.00 1.32
CA VAL A 80 2.23 -7.36 2.29
C VAL A 80 1.11 -8.15 1.60
N LYS A 81 0.63 -7.67 0.45
CA LYS A 81 -0.42 -8.36 -0.32
C LYS A 81 0.05 -9.75 -0.75
N ALA A 82 1.29 -9.88 -1.23
CA ALA A 82 1.89 -11.16 -1.58
C ALA A 82 1.98 -12.11 -0.36
N ALA A 83 2.39 -11.62 0.81
CA ALA A 83 2.44 -12.41 2.04
C ALA A 83 1.06 -12.98 2.42
N ILE A 84 0.02 -12.15 2.36
CA ILE A 84 -1.37 -12.56 2.64
C ILE A 84 -1.84 -13.63 1.65
N LEU A 85 -1.57 -13.45 0.34
CA LEU A 85 -1.95 -14.42 -0.68
C LEU A 85 -1.21 -15.75 -0.51
N CYS A 86 0.09 -15.73 -0.18
CA CYS A 86 0.84 -16.93 0.17
C CYS A 86 0.25 -17.65 1.39
N PHE A 87 -0.16 -16.90 2.41
CA PHE A 87 -0.84 -17.44 3.58
C PHE A 87 -2.18 -18.12 3.21
N PHE A 88 -2.96 -17.53 2.30
CA PHE A 88 -4.18 -18.16 1.78
C PHE A 88 -3.91 -19.47 1.04
N LEU A 89 -2.86 -19.55 0.22
CA LEU A 89 -2.47 -20.80 -0.45
C LEU A 89 -2.06 -21.91 0.52
N ARG A 90 -1.52 -21.55 1.69
CA ARG A 90 -1.10 -22.50 2.72
C ARG A 90 -2.28 -23.06 3.52
N ILE A 91 -3.31 -22.24 3.76
CA ILE A 91 -4.46 -22.62 4.60
C ILE A 91 -5.52 -23.40 3.83
N PHE A 92 -5.83 -22.97 2.61
CA PHE A 92 -6.96 -23.51 1.86
C PHE A 92 -6.49 -24.46 0.76
N PRO A 93 -6.81 -25.77 0.85
CA PRO A 93 -6.36 -26.76 -0.13
C PRO A 93 -7.18 -26.78 -1.43
N ASP A 94 -8.31 -26.07 -1.49
CA ASP A 94 -9.24 -26.09 -2.64
C ASP A 94 -8.58 -25.66 -3.96
N TYR A 95 -8.79 -26.43 -5.03
CA TYR A 95 -8.13 -26.21 -6.31
C TYR A 95 -8.58 -24.89 -6.98
N LYS A 96 -9.89 -24.63 -7.00
CA LYS A 96 -10.45 -23.43 -7.65
C LYS A 96 -9.99 -22.17 -6.90
N PHE A 97 -10.02 -22.21 -5.58
CA PHE A 97 -9.52 -21.13 -4.73
C PHE A 97 -8.04 -20.85 -4.95
N ARG A 98 -7.20 -21.88 -4.95
CA ARG A 98 -5.75 -21.71 -5.18
C ARG A 98 -5.46 -21.11 -6.55
N LEU A 99 -6.23 -21.45 -7.58
CA LEU A 99 -6.10 -20.83 -8.90
C LEU A 99 -6.43 -19.33 -8.84
N MET A 100 -7.54 -18.95 -8.20
CA MET A 100 -7.93 -17.54 -8.03
C MET A 100 -6.88 -16.74 -7.24
N VAL A 101 -6.32 -17.31 -6.17
CA VAL A 101 -5.27 -16.67 -5.37
C VAL A 101 -3.98 -16.50 -6.18
N LYS A 102 -3.57 -17.50 -6.98
CA LYS A 102 -2.41 -17.38 -7.88
C LYS A 102 -2.62 -16.30 -8.94
N CYS A 103 -3.80 -16.24 -9.56
CA CYS A 103 -4.13 -15.16 -10.50
C CYS A 103 -4.06 -13.78 -9.82
N THR A 104 -4.59 -13.68 -8.61
CA THR A 104 -4.54 -12.44 -7.81
C THR A 104 -3.10 -12.05 -7.46
N MET A 105 -2.22 -13.02 -7.20
CA MET A 105 -0.81 -12.80 -6.92
C MET A 105 -0.06 -12.26 -8.14
N VAL A 106 -0.30 -12.83 -9.33
CA VAL A 106 0.27 -12.31 -10.58
C VAL A 106 -0.23 -10.88 -10.83
N PHE A 107 -1.51 -10.63 -10.63
CA PHE A 107 -2.09 -9.29 -10.80
C PHE A 107 -1.51 -8.26 -9.84
N ASN A 108 -1.28 -8.62 -8.57
CA ASN A 108 -0.60 -7.78 -7.59
C ASN A 108 0.82 -7.38 -8.04
N VAL A 109 1.59 -8.34 -8.57
CA VAL A 109 2.93 -8.07 -9.11
C VAL A 109 2.86 -7.16 -10.33
N LEU A 110 1.91 -7.38 -11.24
CA LEU A 110 1.71 -6.53 -12.43
C LEU A 110 1.37 -5.08 -12.06
N ILE A 111 0.50 -4.87 -11.07
CA ILE A 111 0.19 -3.53 -10.54
C ILE A 111 1.45 -2.86 -9.96
N GLY A 112 2.28 -3.62 -9.24
CA GLY A 112 3.56 -3.14 -8.72
C GLY A 112 4.52 -2.72 -9.83
N VAL A 113 4.76 -3.60 -10.81
CA VAL A 113 5.65 -3.32 -11.95
C VAL A 113 5.16 -2.14 -12.78
N GLY A 114 3.85 -2.07 -13.06
CA GLY A 114 3.25 -0.96 -13.79
C GLY A 114 3.46 0.38 -13.08
N PHE A 115 3.43 0.38 -11.75
CA PHE A 115 3.74 1.56 -10.96
C PHE A 115 5.20 1.99 -11.06
N PHE A 116 6.13 1.05 -10.94
CA PHE A 116 7.56 1.36 -11.09
C PHE A 116 7.82 2.02 -12.45
N ILE A 117 7.26 1.46 -13.52
CA ILE A 117 7.34 2.05 -14.86
C ILE A 117 6.75 3.46 -14.84
N PHE A 118 5.56 3.65 -14.27
CA PHE A 118 4.96 4.98 -14.16
C PHE A 118 5.87 5.99 -13.45
N VAL A 119 6.44 5.67 -12.29
CA VAL A 119 7.32 6.59 -11.54
C VAL A 119 8.52 7.07 -12.35
N PHE A 120 9.13 6.19 -13.16
CA PHE A 120 10.27 6.56 -14.00
C PHE A 120 9.85 7.33 -15.27
N PHE A 121 8.65 7.08 -15.79
CA PHE A 121 8.18 7.64 -17.06
C PHE A 121 7.10 8.73 -16.93
N GLN A 122 6.71 9.11 -15.70
CA GLN A 122 5.65 10.09 -15.45
C GLN A 122 5.96 11.49 -16.01
N THR A 123 7.24 11.86 -16.09
CA THR A 123 7.67 13.15 -16.65
C THR A 123 8.96 12.99 -17.46
N ILE A 124 8.99 13.60 -18.64
CA ILE A 124 10.18 13.64 -19.49
C ILE A 124 10.51 15.11 -19.78
N PRO A 125 11.71 15.61 -19.42
CA PRO A 125 12.69 14.99 -18.52
C PRO A 125 12.23 14.86 -17.07
N PHE A 126 12.74 13.84 -16.36
CA PHE A 126 12.40 13.52 -14.97
C PHE A 126 12.64 14.69 -14.00
N SER A 127 13.55 15.60 -14.34
CA SER A 127 13.79 16.83 -13.57
C SER A 127 12.61 17.79 -13.53
N LEU A 128 11.68 17.72 -14.49
CA LEU A 128 10.44 18.49 -14.43
C LEU A 128 9.50 18.04 -13.32
N PHE A 129 9.68 16.85 -12.73
CA PHE A 129 8.87 16.45 -11.59
C PHE A 129 9.05 17.40 -10.40
N TRP A 130 10.29 17.73 -10.05
CA TRP A 130 10.60 18.62 -8.92
C TRP A 130 10.85 20.07 -9.31
N GLU A 131 11.12 20.40 -10.58
CA GLU A 131 11.26 21.78 -11.07
C GLU A 131 9.98 22.33 -11.74
N GLY A 132 9.00 21.47 -12.03
CA GLY A 132 7.81 21.84 -12.81
C GLY A 132 6.94 22.89 -12.15
N TRP A 133 6.98 22.97 -10.81
CA TRP A 133 6.28 23.99 -10.03
C TRP A 133 6.83 25.41 -10.30
N GLN A 134 8.15 25.56 -10.52
CA GLN A 134 8.77 26.85 -10.87
C GLN A 134 8.44 27.29 -12.30
N LYS A 135 8.37 26.32 -13.23
CA LYS A 135 8.16 26.58 -14.67
C LYS A 135 6.68 26.77 -15.05
N LYS A 136 5.76 26.84 -14.07
CA LYS A 136 4.29 26.91 -14.27
C LYS A 136 3.74 25.85 -15.23
N LYS A 137 4.42 24.70 -15.37
CA LYS A 137 3.98 23.56 -16.18
C LYS A 137 3.07 22.62 -15.36
N GLY A 138 2.15 23.20 -14.59
CA GLY A 138 1.26 22.47 -13.69
C GLY A 138 0.36 21.46 -14.42
N ASP A 139 0.04 21.72 -15.68
CA ASP A 139 -0.83 20.84 -16.48
C ASP A 139 -0.20 19.48 -16.80
N LEU A 140 1.13 19.42 -16.97
CA LEU A 140 1.83 18.14 -17.19
C LEU A 140 1.84 17.27 -15.92
N ILE A 141 1.98 17.90 -14.74
CA ILE A 141 1.94 17.20 -13.45
C ILE A 141 0.51 16.73 -13.15
N LYS A 142 -0.50 17.58 -13.40
CA LYS A 142 -1.92 17.22 -13.24
C LYS A 142 -2.33 16.07 -14.17
N ALA A 143 -1.81 16.02 -15.40
CA ALA A 143 -2.07 14.94 -16.33
C ALA A 143 -1.54 13.59 -15.80
N GLY A 144 -0.31 13.56 -15.27
CA GLY A 144 0.25 12.34 -14.67
C GLY A 144 -0.58 11.81 -13.49
N ILE A 145 -0.97 12.70 -12.57
CA ILE A 145 -1.81 12.34 -11.41
C ILE A 145 -3.17 11.81 -11.86
N THR A 146 -3.83 12.51 -12.79
CA THR A 146 -5.21 12.19 -13.20
C THR A 146 -5.28 10.92 -14.04
N HIS A 147 -4.34 10.74 -14.96
CA HIS A 147 -4.40 9.64 -15.93
C HIS A 147 -3.76 8.34 -15.44
N PHE A 148 -2.88 8.39 -14.43
CA PHE A 148 -2.16 7.20 -13.97
C PHE A 148 -2.23 6.98 -12.46
N ALA A 149 -1.96 7.99 -11.64
CA ALA A 149 -1.95 7.81 -10.18
C ALA A 149 -3.34 7.48 -9.62
N LEU A 150 -4.39 8.19 -10.07
CA LEU A 150 -5.77 7.93 -9.64
C LEU A 150 -6.28 6.53 -10.05
N PRO A 151 -6.16 6.08 -11.32
CA PRO A 151 -6.52 4.72 -11.69
C PRO A 151 -5.71 3.66 -10.93
N HIS A 152 -4.41 3.89 -10.72
CA HIS A 152 -3.56 2.96 -9.99
C HIS A 152 -3.97 2.80 -8.52
N ALA A 153 -4.29 3.91 -7.85
CA ALA A 153 -4.84 3.90 -6.50
C ALA A 153 -6.19 3.16 -6.44
N GLY A 154 -7.07 3.40 -7.43
CA GLY A 154 -8.35 2.70 -7.56
C GLY A 154 -8.19 1.19 -7.74
N LEU A 155 -7.26 0.75 -8.59
CA LEU A 155 -6.96 -0.67 -8.77
C LEU A 155 -6.39 -1.32 -7.50
N ASN A 156 -5.53 -0.61 -6.77
CA ASN A 156 -4.99 -1.10 -5.51
C ASN A 156 -6.09 -1.30 -4.46
N LEU A 157 -6.99 -0.33 -4.34
CA LEU A 157 -8.13 -0.40 -3.44
C LEU A 157 -9.09 -1.54 -3.83
N LEU A 158 -9.37 -1.70 -5.12
CA LEU A 158 -10.20 -2.79 -5.62
C LEU A 158 -9.59 -4.16 -5.28
N LEU A 159 -8.27 -4.29 -5.41
CA LEU A 159 -7.54 -5.50 -5.04
C LEU A 159 -7.66 -5.79 -3.54
N ASP A 160 -7.61 -4.75 -2.69
CA ASP A 160 -7.79 -4.91 -1.24
C ASP A 160 -9.18 -5.42 -0.90
N VAL A 161 -10.23 -4.85 -1.51
CA VAL A 161 -11.60 -5.34 -1.36
C VAL A 161 -11.73 -6.78 -1.84
N TRP A 162 -11.15 -7.11 -2.99
CA TRP A 162 -11.14 -8.48 -3.51
C TRP A 162 -10.46 -9.48 -2.57
N MET A 163 -9.31 -9.11 -2.00
CA MET A 163 -8.58 -9.95 -1.05
C MET A 163 -9.36 -10.20 0.25
N LEU A 164 -10.23 -9.28 0.66
CA LEU A 164 -11.16 -9.49 1.79
C LEU A 164 -12.30 -10.45 1.43
N ILE A 165 -12.77 -10.42 0.18
CA ILE A 165 -13.86 -11.29 -0.30
C ILE A 165 -13.36 -12.74 -0.48
N LEU A 166 -12.13 -12.95 -0.94
CA LEU A 166 -11.55 -14.27 -1.18
C LEU A 166 -11.80 -15.28 -0.04
N PRO A 167 -11.38 -15.04 1.22
CA PRO A 167 -11.58 -16.00 2.31
C PRO A 167 -13.06 -16.19 2.67
N LEU A 168 -13.91 -15.19 2.44
CA LEU A 168 -15.35 -15.29 2.67
C LEU A 168 -16.00 -16.31 1.74
N THR A 169 -15.62 -16.35 0.46
CA THR A 169 -16.18 -17.32 -0.50
C THR A 169 -15.96 -18.77 -0.06
N GLN A 170 -14.79 -19.05 0.54
CA GLN A 170 -14.47 -20.37 1.10
C GLN A 170 -15.22 -20.63 2.40
N LEU A 171 -15.34 -19.62 3.27
CA LEU A 171 -16.06 -19.72 4.54
C LEU A 171 -17.56 -20.04 4.35
N TRP A 172 -18.18 -19.51 3.30
CA TRP A 172 -19.58 -19.78 2.99
C TRP A 172 -19.82 -21.23 2.53
N HIS A 173 -18.86 -21.83 1.83
CA HIS A 173 -18.92 -23.25 1.46
C HIS A 173 -18.68 -24.20 2.64
N LEU A 174 -18.06 -23.72 3.72
CA LEU A 174 -17.65 -24.52 4.89
C LEU A 174 -18.59 -24.42 6.11
N GLY A 175 -19.72 -23.71 6.02
CA GLY A 175 -20.77 -23.74 7.07
C GLY A 175 -20.34 -23.22 8.45
N LEU A 176 -19.37 -22.30 8.52
CA LEU A 176 -18.80 -21.82 9.79
C LEU A 176 -19.59 -20.68 10.46
N LYS A 177 -19.64 -20.68 11.80
CA LYS A 177 -20.38 -19.78 12.71
C LYS A 177 -20.05 -18.28 12.53
N LEU A 178 -21.04 -17.43 12.82
CA LEU A 178 -21.08 -15.96 12.75
C LEU A 178 -19.82 -15.20 13.26
N SER A 179 -19.03 -15.77 14.17
CA SER A 179 -17.84 -15.14 14.75
C SER A 179 -16.76 -14.77 13.72
N LYS A 180 -16.58 -15.55 12.66
CA LYS A 180 -15.63 -15.21 11.58
C LYS A 180 -16.18 -14.15 10.60
N LYS A 181 -17.50 -14.05 10.48
CA LYS A 181 -18.19 -13.04 9.67
C LYS A 181 -18.04 -11.64 10.30
N LEU A 182 -18.03 -11.57 11.63
CA LEU A 182 -17.87 -10.33 12.38
C LEU A 182 -16.47 -9.70 12.22
N GLY A 183 -15.42 -10.52 12.08
CA GLY A 183 -14.06 -10.04 11.86
C GLY A 183 -13.86 -9.31 10.52
N VAL A 184 -14.56 -9.74 9.47
CA VAL A 184 -14.47 -9.06 8.16
C VAL A 184 -15.26 -7.75 8.18
N ILE A 185 -16.44 -7.75 8.82
CA ILE A 185 -17.23 -6.53 9.00
C ILE A 185 -16.42 -5.50 9.80
N SER A 186 -15.77 -5.90 10.89
CA SER A 186 -14.96 -4.97 11.69
C SER A 186 -13.76 -4.40 10.92
N MET A 187 -13.06 -5.21 10.12
CA MET A 187 -11.96 -4.72 9.27
C MET A 187 -12.43 -3.69 8.24
N PHE A 188 -13.60 -3.90 7.63
CA PHE A 188 -14.17 -2.96 6.66
C PHE A 188 -14.69 -1.68 7.33
N SER A 189 -15.31 -1.81 8.51
CA SER A 189 -15.79 -0.66 9.29
C SER A 189 -14.65 0.30 9.66
N VAL A 190 -13.47 -0.22 10.04
CA VAL A 190 -12.31 0.64 10.35
C VAL A 190 -11.85 1.44 9.12
N GLY A 191 -11.85 0.83 7.94
CA GLY A 191 -11.50 1.52 6.69
C GLY A 191 -12.49 2.63 6.32
N ILE A 192 -13.79 2.38 6.46
CA ILE A 192 -14.83 3.38 6.20
C ILE A 192 -14.74 4.54 7.21
N LEU A 193 -14.55 4.23 8.50
CA LEU A 193 -14.41 5.25 9.53
C LEU A 193 -13.22 6.17 9.25
N TYR A 194 -12.07 5.60 8.88
CA TYR A 194 -10.89 6.40 8.51
C TYR A 194 -11.18 7.33 7.32
N ALA A 195 -11.82 6.82 6.26
CA ALA A 195 -12.18 7.62 5.09
C ALA A 195 -13.12 8.79 5.44
N ILE A 196 -14.11 8.53 6.31
CA ILE A 196 -15.03 9.57 6.81
C ILE A 196 -14.27 10.61 7.64
N THR A 197 -13.41 10.19 8.56
CA THR A 197 -12.60 11.11 9.39
C THR A 197 -11.69 11.98 8.54
N MET A 198 -11.05 11.43 7.51
CA MET A 198 -10.23 12.20 6.58
C MET A 198 -11.04 13.22 5.78
N HIS A 199 -12.23 12.85 5.31
CA HIS A 199 -13.09 13.79 4.59
C HIS A 199 -13.60 14.92 5.49
N LEU A 200 -13.87 14.62 6.76
CA LEU A 200 -14.31 15.60 7.75
C LEU A 200 -13.19 16.56 8.18
N GLY A 201 -11.94 16.08 8.25
CA GLY A 201 -10.77 16.89 8.65
C GLY A 201 -10.25 17.84 7.58
N ILE A 202 -10.65 17.69 6.30
CA ILE A 202 -10.29 18.62 5.21
C ILE A 202 -11.18 19.88 5.22
N GLY A 203 -12.25 19.90 6.00
CA GLY A 203 -13.21 21.01 6.09
C GLY A 203 -13.03 21.96 7.27
N SER A 204 -12.00 21.78 8.10
CA SER A 204 -11.70 22.59 9.30
C SER A 204 -10.34 23.26 9.18
#